data_AF-A0A5D4GSA3-F1
#
_entry.id   AF-A0A5D4GSA3-F1
#
_cell.length_a   1.000
_cell.length_b   1.000
_cell.length_c   1.000
_cell.angle_alpha   90.00
_cell.angle_beta   90.00
_cell.angle_gamma   90.00
#
_symmetry.space_group_name_H-M   'P 1'
#
loop_
_entity.id
_entity.type
_entity.pdbx_description
1 polymer ?
#
loop_
_entity_poly.entity_id
_entity_poly.type
_entity_poly.pdbx_seq_one_letter_code
_entity_poly.pdbx_strand_id
1 'polypeptide(L)'
;LGTYTSEAGGGTGIGTAAYDTATGAITPGPVITGVDNPSYLALHPSGSTVYAVAEQDPGAVTAVRLAPDGTYEVLGSRPTGGSGTTHLSVHPSGRWLLSADYGSGSVAVHPIAEDGAPGERTDLVTHSSPPPGPGQGGPHAHQIVTAPDGGHVLAVDLGTDTVYTYTLDESAGTLTEVARAALAPG
;
A
#
# COMPACT_ATOMS: atom_id res chain seq x y z
N LEU A 1 1.28 13.24 4.60
CA LEU A 1 0.20 13.71 3.71
C LEU A 1 0.50 13.18 2.32
N GLY A 2 -0.35 12.29 1.80
CA GLY A 2 -0.18 11.76 0.46
C GLY A 2 -0.57 12.76 -0.63
N THR A 3 0.01 12.63 -1.82
CA THR A 3 -0.23 13.52 -2.97
C THR A 3 -0.11 12.77 -4.29
N TYR A 4 -0.65 13.34 -5.38
CA TYR A 4 -0.23 13.01 -6.73
C TYR A 4 0.81 14.03 -7.18
N THR A 5 1.95 13.57 -7.70
CA THR A 5 3.05 14.44 -8.16
C THR A 5 3.02 14.66 -9.68
N SER A 6 2.28 13.82 -10.41
CA SER A 6 2.07 13.97 -11.85
C SER A 6 0.96 14.96 -12.22
N GLU A 7 0.06 15.28 -11.28
CA GLU A 7 -1.12 16.11 -11.55
C GLU A 7 -0.80 17.62 -11.49
N ALA A 8 -1.45 18.39 -12.37
CA ALA A 8 -1.32 19.83 -12.38
C ALA A 8 -1.88 20.43 -11.07
N GLY A 9 -1.03 21.12 -10.30
CA GLY A 9 -1.39 21.61 -8.97
C GLY A 9 -1.30 20.55 -7.86
N GLY A 10 -0.77 19.37 -8.17
CA GLY A 10 -0.45 18.32 -7.21
C GLY A 10 0.74 18.65 -6.28
N GLY A 11 1.13 17.66 -5.48
CA GLY A 11 2.27 17.78 -4.58
C GLY A 11 3.61 17.53 -5.28
N THR A 12 4.70 17.62 -4.54
CA THR A 12 6.06 17.30 -5.03
C THR A 12 6.67 16.10 -4.28
N GLY A 13 5.84 15.37 -3.53
CA GLY A 13 6.21 14.20 -2.74
C GLY A 13 5.29 14.02 -1.53
N ILE A 14 5.83 13.56 -0.40
CA ILE A 14 5.05 13.38 0.84
C ILE A 14 5.11 14.69 1.64
N GLY A 15 3.96 15.32 1.86
CA GLY A 15 3.86 16.47 2.76
C GLY A 15 3.92 16.03 4.22
N THR A 16 4.62 16.80 5.07
CA THR A 16 4.61 16.59 6.53
C THR A 16 3.87 17.72 7.22
N ALA A 17 3.35 17.45 8.42
CA ALA A 17 2.70 18.47 9.24
C ALA A 17 2.76 18.06 10.72
N ALA A 18 2.81 19.05 11.60
CA ALA A 18 2.59 18.87 13.03
C ALA A 18 1.10 19.04 13.35
N TYR A 19 0.55 18.13 14.16
CA TYR A 19 -0.81 18.21 14.67
C TYR A 19 -0.80 18.49 16.17
N ASP A 20 -1.38 19.61 16.57
CA ASP A 20 -1.60 19.95 17.98
C ASP A 20 -2.89 19.28 18.45
N THR A 21 -2.77 18.31 19.36
CA THR A 21 -3.91 17.55 19.89
C THR A 21 -4.77 18.32 20.88
N ALA A 22 -4.27 19.43 21.45
CA ALA A 22 -5.02 20.26 22.37
C ALA A 22 -5.88 21.29 21.62
N THR A 23 -5.36 21.86 20.53
CA THR A 23 -6.05 22.92 19.76
C THR A 23 -6.68 22.43 18.47
N GLY A 24 -6.25 21.27 17.95
CA GLY A 24 -6.62 20.76 16.64
C GLY A 24 -5.88 21.44 15.47
N ALA A 25 -4.91 22.31 15.74
CA ALA A 25 -4.18 23.03 14.70
C ALA A 25 -3.24 22.09 13.92
N ILE A 26 -3.16 22.31 12.60
CA ILE A 26 -2.21 21.63 11.71
C ILE A 26 -1.22 22.66 11.19
N THR A 27 0.07 22.46 11.47
CA THR A 27 1.15 23.32 10.98
C THR A 27 1.94 22.61 9.88
N PRO A 28 2.01 23.15 8.66
CA PRO A 28 2.77 22.54 7.57
C PRO A 28 4.26 22.38 7.93
N GLY A 29 4.83 21.25 7.56
CA GLY A 29 6.26 20.95 7.66
C GLY A 29 6.94 20.84 6.29
N PRO A 30 8.19 20.32 6.23
CA PRO A 30 8.88 20.07 4.97
C PRO A 30 8.15 19.04 4.10
N VAL A 31 8.41 19.09 2.79
CA VAL A 31 8.01 18.05 1.84
C VAL A 31 9.17 17.09 1.64
N ILE A 32 8.89 15.79 1.70
CA ILE A 32 9.83 14.72 1.40
C ILE A 32 9.73 14.45 -0.11
N THR A 33 10.74 14.89 -0.86
CA THR A 33 10.81 14.74 -2.33
C THR A 33 11.44 13.40 -2.71
N GLY A 34 11.42 13.06 -4.01
CA GLY A 34 11.96 11.79 -4.51
C GLY A 34 11.04 10.59 -4.25
N VAL A 35 9.76 10.85 -4.00
CA VAL A 35 8.69 9.86 -3.88
C VAL A 35 7.58 10.25 -4.85
N ASP A 36 7.38 9.46 -5.88
CA ASP A 36 6.43 9.76 -6.96
C ASP A 36 5.03 9.24 -6.62
N ASN A 37 4.02 10.07 -6.88
CA ASN A 37 2.59 9.77 -6.67
C ASN A 37 2.28 9.02 -5.34
N PRO A 38 2.73 9.53 -4.17
CA PRO A 38 2.46 8.91 -2.88
C PRO A 38 1.03 9.17 -2.41
N SER A 39 0.03 8.67 -3.13
CA SER A 39 -1.39 8.91 -2.84
C SER A 39 -1.86 8.26 -1.52
N TYR A 40 -1.24 7.15 -1.12
CA TYR A 40 -1.52 6.41 0.11
C TYR A 40 -0.25 6.11 0.91
N LEU A 41 -0.37 6.13 2.24
CA LEU A 41 0.73 5.93 3.19
C LEU A 41 0.35 4.88 4.24
N ALA A 42 1.31 4.02 4.62
CA ALA A 42 1.18 3.10 5.76
C ALA A 42 2.39 3.21 6.69
N LEU A 43 2.16 3.20 8.00
CA LEU A 43 3.21 3.31 9.01
C LEU A 43 3.64 1.92 9.50
N HIS A 44 4.94 1.69 9.58
CA HIS A 44 5.49 0.50 10.23
C HIS A 44 5.12 0.48 11.73
N PRO A 45 4.84 -0.69 12.36
CA PRO A 45 4.49 -0.78 13.78
C PRO A 45 5.49 -0.13 14.76
N SER A 46 6.78 -0.05 14.39
CA SER A 46 7.80 0.66 15.20
C SER A 46 7.63 2.19 15.21
N GLY A 47 6.86 2.75 14.28
CA GLY A 47 6.73 4.19 14.06
C GLY A 47 7.91 4.86 13.35
N SER A 48 8.95 4.11 12.97
CA SER A 48 10.19 4.67 12.41
C SER A 48 10.24 4.72 10.88
N THR A 49 9.29 4.08 10.19
CA THR A 49 9.29 4.00 8.72
C THR A 49 7.87 4.17 8.19
N VAL A 50 7.71 5.03 7.20
CA VAL A 50 6.47 5.20 6.42
C VAL A 50 6.70 4.57 5.05
N TYR A 51 5.73 3.78 4.60
CA TYR A 51 5.65 3.27 3.25
C TYR A 51 4.66 4.11 2.45
N ALA A 52 5.02 4.41 1.22
CA ALA A 52 4.18 5.11 0.27
C ALA A 52 3.96 4.24 -0.97
N VAL A 53 2.76 4.29 -1.52
CA VAL A 53 2.53 3.79 -2.88
C VAL A 53 3.23 4.70 -3.89
N ALA A 54 3.49 4.19 -5.08
CA ALA A 54 3.62 5.00 -6.28
C ALA A 54 2.44 4.66 -7.20
N GLU A 55 1.43 5.51 -7.19
CA GLU A 55 0.19 5.28 -7.94
C GLU A 55 0.37 5.67 -9.41
N GLN A 56 1.08 4.82 -10.15
CA GLN A 56 1.45 5.00 -11.55
C GLN A 56 1.64 3.65 -12.26
N ASP A 57 2.05 3.68 -13.52
CA ASP A 57 2.36 2.49 -14.32
C ASP A 57 3.84 2.51 -14.78
N PRO A 58 4.68 1.55 -14.37
CA PRO A 58 4.39 0.44 -13.44
C PRO A 58 4.23 0.91 -11.99
N GLY A 59 3.45 0.16 -11.20
CA GLY A 59 3.22 0.41 -9.78
C GLY A 59 4.44 0.06 -8.91
N ALA A 60 4.61 0.76 -7.80
CA ALA A 60 5.70 0.54 -6.86
C ALA A 60 5.34 0.89 -5.41
N VAL A 61 6.21 0.49 -4.49
CA VAL A 61 6.19 0.89 -3.08
C VAL A 61 7.52 1.53 -2.72
N THR A 62 7.49 2.60 -1.93
CA THR A 62 8.68 3.35 -1.50
C THR A 62 8.71 3.45 0.02
N ALA A 63 9.88 3.21 0.63
CA ALA A 63 10.06 3.41 2.06
C ALA A 63 10.76 4.72 2.38
N VAL A 64 10.29 5.37 3.44
CA VAL A 64 10.86 6.58 4.01
C VAL A 64 11.06 6.37 5.51
N ARG A 65 12.32 6.40 5.96
CA ARG A 65 12.68 6.33 7.38
C ARG A 65 12.55 7.70 8.01
N LEU A 66 11.98 7.74 9.21
CA LEU A 66 12.04 8.87 10.13
C LEU A 66 13.17 8.61 11.13
N ALA A 67 14.25 9.36 11.00
CA ALA A 67 15.37 9.28 11.91
C ALA A 67 15.05 9.94 13.27
N PRO A 68 15.69 9.53 14.37
CA PRO A 68 15.47 10.11 15.70
C PRO A 68 15.74 11.61 15.80
N ASP A 69 16.56 12.17 14.89
CA ASP A 69 16.85 13.60 14.81
C ASP A 69 15.79 14.40 14.03
N GLY A 70 14.72 13.73 13.57
CA GLY A 70 13.63 14.32 12.82
C GLY A 70 13.89 14.44 11.31
N THR A 71 15.01 13.89 10.82
CA THR A 71 15.28 13.85 9.37
C THR A 71 14.55 12.68 8.69
N TYR A 72 14.32 12.84 7.39
CA TYR A 72 13.67 11.83 6.54
C TYR A 72 14.67 11.28 5.54
N GLU A 73 14.68 9.96 5.39
CA GLU A 73 15.57 9.26 4.46
C GLU A 73 14.74 8.34 3.55
N VAL A 74 14.81 8.54 2.23
CA VAL A 74 14.20 7.61 1.26
C VAL A 74 15.09 6.38 1.16
N LEU A 75 14.58 5.22 1.59
CA LEU A 75 15.31 3.94 1.59
C LEU A 75 15.28 3.22 0.24
N GLY A 76 14.49 3.76 -0.68
CA GLY A 76 14.32 3.24 -2.03
C GLY A 76 12.95 2.64 -2.28
N SER A 77 12.77 2.22 -3.52
CA SER A 77 11.49 1.74 -4.05
C SER A 77 11.62 0.32 -4.62
N ARG A 78 10.50 -0.40 -4.65
CA ARG A 78 10.39 -1.70 -5.31
C ARG A 78 9.12 -1.79 -6.15
N PRO A 79 9.20 -2.34 -7.37
CA PRO A 79 8.02 -2.54 -8.18
C PRO A 79 7.07 -3.55 -7.53
N THR A 80 5.76 -3.28 -7.61
CA THR A 80 4.74 -4.28 -7.22
C THR A 80 4.55 -5.32 -8.31
N GLY A 81 4.89 -4.98 -9.57
CA GLY A 81 4.58 -5.81 -10.75
C GLY A 81 3.13 -5.71 -11.21
N GLY A 82 2.29 -4.99 -10.47
CA GLY A 82 1.03 -4.47 -10.95
C GLY A 82 1.17 -3.02 -11.45
N SER A 83 0.03 -2.36 -11.62
CA SER A 83 -0.06 -0.95 -12.01
C SER A 83 -1.10 -0.21 -11.15
N GLY A 84 -0.89 1.09 -10.95
CA GLY A 84 -1.78 1.92 -10.14
C GLY A 84 -1.86 1.44 -8.68
N THR A 85 -0.71 1.21 -8.04
CA THR A 85 -0.65 0.85 -6.63
C THR A 85 -1.34 1.93 -5.79
N THR A 86 -2.42 1.60 -5.11
CA THR A 86 -3.32 2.60 -4.49
C THR A 86 -3.51 2.41 -2.99
N HIS A 87 -3.14 1.25 -2.44
CA HIS A 87 -3.29 0.98 -1.01
C HIS A 87 -2.19 0.09 -0.46
N LEU A 88 -1.85 0.28 0.82
CA LEU A 88 -0.85 -0.50 1.55
C LEU A 88 -1.40 -1.02 2.88
N SER A 89 -0.85 -2.14 3.32
CA SER A 89 -0.98 -2.66 4.69
C SER A 89 0.38 -3.18 5.16
N VAL A 90 0.78 -2.83 6.37
CA VAL A 90 1.96 -3.43 7.02
C VAL A 90 1.46 -4.53 7.96
N HIS A 91 1.99 -5.74 7.81
CA HIS A 91 1.64 -6.85 8.70
C HIS A 91 2.02 -6.51 10.16
N PRO A 92 1.21 -6.88 11.18
CA PRO A 92 1.51 -6.58 12.59
C PRO A 92 2.89 -7.03 13.07
N SER A 93 3.47 -8.07 12.46
CA SER A 93 4.87 -8.49 12.73
C SER A 93 5.94 -7.44 12.37
N GLY A 94 5.60 -6.45 11.53
CA GLY A 94 6.54 -5.51 10.92
C GLY A 94 7.36 -6.06 9.75
N ARG A 95 7.27 -7.34 9.42
CA ARG A 95 8.14 -7.99 8.43
C ARG A 95 7.62 -8.00 7.00
N TRP A 96 6.36 -7.61 6.78
CA TRP A 96 5.71 -7.75 5.48
C TRP A 96 4.94 -6.49 5.13
N LEU A 97 5.14 -6.01 3.90
CA LEU A 97 4.37 -4.96 3.26
C LEU A 97 3.50 -5.59 2.19
N LEU A 98 2.20 -5.28 2.24
CA LEU A 98 1.23 -5.74 1.26
C LEU A 98 0.68 -4.54 0.50
N SER A 99 0.47 -4.70 -0.81
CA SER A 99 -0.04 -3.65 -1.69
C SER A 99 -1.22 -4.11 -2.53
N ALA A 100 -2.11 -3.18 -2.85
CA ALA A 100 -3.17 -3.37 -3.84
C ALA A 100 -2.90 -2.48 -5.06
N ASP A 101 -2.96 -3.09 -6.24
CA ASP A 101 -2.71 -2.48 -7.54
C ASP A 101 -4.02 -2.37 -8.32
N TYR A 102 -4.56 -1.15 -8.39
CA TYR A 102 -5.86 -0.88 -8.98
C TYR A 102 -5.88 -1.13 -10.48
N GLY A 103 -4.84 -0.69 -11.19
CA GLY A 103 -4.77 -0.75 -12.65
C GLY A 103 -4.68 -2.18 -13.19
N SER A 104 -4.08 -3.09 -12.43
CA SER A 104 -3.89 -4.50 -12.82
C SER A 104 -4.81 -5.48 -12.11
N GLY A 105 -5.58 -5.04 -11.10
CA GLY A 105 -6.44 -5.93 -10.33
C GLY A 105 -5.65 -6.97 -9.54
N SER A 106 -4.53 -6.57 -8.95
CA SER A 106 -3.63 -7.49 -8.24
C SER A 106 -3.27 -7.02 -6.84
N VAL A 107 -2.83 -7.96 -6.02
CA VAL A 107 -2.19 -7.69 -4.73
C VAL A 107 -0.78 -8.28 -4.70
N ALA A 108 0.15 -7.61 -4.02
CA ALA A 108 1.54 -8.05 -3.94
C ALA A 108 2.04 -8.07 -2.50
N VAL A 109 3.11 -8.85 -2.28
CA VAL A 109 3.80 -8.97 -0.99
C VAL A 109 5.29 -8.69 -1.16
N HIS A 110 5.83 -7.85 -0.28
CA HIS A 110 7.26 -7.60 -0.14
C HIS A 110 7.70 -7.84 1.30
N PRO A 111 8.84 -8.49 1.54
CA PRO A 111 9.46 -8.50 2.85
C PRO A 111 9.96 -7.10 3.20
N ILE A 112 9.98 -6.79 4.48
CA ILE A 112 10.60 -5.57 5.02
C ILE A 112 11.95 -5.97 5.62
N ALA A 113 13.02 -5.36 5.14
CA ALA A 113 14.36 -5.55 5.67
C ALA A 113 14.50 -4.95 7.07
N GLU A 114 15.55 -5.33 7.80
CA GLU A 114 15.81 -4.84 9.17
C GLU A 114 15.93 -3.31 9.23
N ASP A 115 16.44 -2.70 8.17
CA ASP A 115 16.58 -1.26 8.05
C ASP A 115 15.25 -0.56 7.67
N GLY A 116 14.21 -1.32 7.35
CA GLY A 116 12.89 -0.86 6.95
C GLY A 116 12.67 -0.75 5.45
N ALA A 117 13.68 -1.00 4.60
CA ALA A 117 13.52 -0.98 3.16
C ALA A 117 12.65 -2.15 2.65
N PRO A 118 11.85 -1.97 1.59
CA PRO A 118 11.16 -3.08 0.95
C PRO A 118 12.18 -3.95 0.21
N GLY A 119 12.12 -5.27 0.44
CA GLY A 119 12.87 -6.26 -0.32
C GLY A 119 12.20 -6.61 -1.65
N GLU A 120 12.76 -7.57 -2.39
CA GLU A 120 12.16 -8.07 -3.63
C GLU A 120 10.79 -8.68 -3.39
N ARG A 121 9.86 -8.48 -4.34
CA ARG A 121 8.51 -9.03 -4.26
C ARG A 121 8.56 -10.55 -4.16
N THR A 122 7.88 -11.11 -3.16
CA THR A 122 7.78 -12.55 -2.95
C THR A 122 6.51 -13.14 -3.57
N ASP A 123 5.46 -12.34 -3.74
CA ASP A 123 4.20 -12.81 -4.32
C ASP A 123 3.44 -11.73 -5.09
N LEU A 124 2.65 -12.16 -6.07
CA LEU A 124 1.74 -11.34 -6.87
C LEU A 124 0.51 -12.19 -7.23
N VAL A 125 -0.65 -11.80 -6.71
CA VAL A 125 -1.93 -12.45 -6.98
C VAL A 125 -2.78 -11.53 -7.83
N THR A 126 -3.07 -11.94 -9.06
CA THR A 126 -4.01 -11.23 -9.95
C THR A 126 -5.41 -11.82 -9.79
N HIS A 127 -6.37 -10.98 -9.41
CA HIS A 127 -7.77 -11.38 -9.33
C HIS A 127 -8.36 -11.59 -10.71
N SER A 128 -9.25 -12.56 -10.85
CA SER A 128 -9.91 -12.86 -12.13
C SER A 128 -11.26 -13.57 -11.98
N SER A 129 -11.67 -13.85 -10.73
CA SER A 129 -12.84 -14.67 -10.45
C SER A 129 -13.53 -14.16 -9.18
N PRO A 130 -14.83 -13.84 -9.21
CA PRO A 130 -15.72 -13.89 -10.37
C PRO A 130 -15.28 -12.93 -11.50
N PRO A 131 -15.76 -13.12 -12.75
CA PRO A 131 -15.46 -12.18 -13.82
C PRO A 131 -15.96 -10.78 -13.46
N PRO A 132 -15.42 -9.72 -14.09
CA PRO A 132 -15.81 -8.36 -13.78
C PRO A 132 -17.31 -8.11 -13.93
N GLY A 133 -17.85 -7.23 -13.08
CA GLY A 133 -19.26 -6.84 -13.11
C GLY A 133 -19.65 -6.06 -14.38
N PRO A 134 -20.95 -5.84 -14.64
CA PRO A 134 -21.40 -5.06 -15.79
C PRO A 134 -20.78 -3.65 -15.80
N GLY A 135 -20.14 -3.27 -16.90
CA GLY A 135 -19.48 -1.96 -17.04
C GLY A 135 -18.07 -1.88 -16.46
N GLN A 136 -17.57 -2.95 -15.83
CA GLN A 136 -16.19 -3.04 -15.35
C GLN A 136 -15.25 -3.52 -16.47
N GLY A 137 -14.13 -2.83 -16.65
CA GLY A 137 -13.13 -3.15 -17.68
C GLY A 137 -12.19 -4.30 -17.32
N GLY A 138 -12.19 -4.72 -16.04
CA GLY A 138 -11.28 -5.71 -15.48
C GLY A 138 -11.38 -5.74 -13.96
N PRO A 139 -10.59 -6.60 -13.30
CA PRO A 139 -10.37 -6.55 -11.85
C PRO A 139 -9.67 -5.25 -11.44
N HIS A 140 -10.00 -4.72 -10.26
CA HIS A 140 -9.48 -3.47 -9.72
C HIS A 140 -9.29 -3.55 -8.20
N ALA A 141 -8.16 -4.11 -7.76
CA ALA A 141 -7.83 -4.26 -6.34
C ALA A 141 -7.57 -2.88 -5.74
N HIS A 142 -8.46 -2.41 -4.86
CA HIS A 142 -8.45 -1.03 -4.38
C HIS A 142 -8.01 -0.92 -2.91
N GLN A 143 -8.17 -1.99 -2.13
CA GLN A 143 -7.78 -2.00 -0.74
C GLN A 143 -7.20 -3.35 -0.35
N ILE A 144 -6.18 -3.32 0.50
CA ILE A 144 -5.64 -4.48 1.19
C ILE A 144 -5.45 -4.12 2.66
N VAL A 145 -5.96 -4.96 3.57
CA VAL A 145 -5.86 -4.75 5.02
C VAL A 145 -5.52 -6.05 5.72
N THR A 146 -4.57 -5.99 6.65
CA THR A 146 -4.24 -7.12 7.51
C THR A 146 -5.07 -7.03 8.78
N ALA A 147 -5.67 -8.14 9.19
CA ALA A 147 -6.37 -8.23 10.47
C ALA A 147 -5.40 -7.92 11.64
N PRO A 148 -5.88 -7.32 12.74
CA PRO A 148 -5.00 -6.91 13.84
C PRO A 148 -4.20 -8.05 14.48
N ASP A 149 -4.70 -9.28 14.42
CA ASP A 149 -4.03 -10.48 14.91
C ASP A 149 -3.00 -11.07 13.91
N GLY A 150 -2.93 -10.53 12.70
CA GLY A 150 -2.08 -11.00 11.61
C GLY A 150 -2.57 -12.29 10.93
N GLY A 151 -3.66 -12.90 11.40
CA GLY A 151 -4.10 -14.22 10.92
C GLY A 151 -4.67 -14.19 9.51
N HIS A 152 -5.24 -13.05 9.10
CA HIS A 152 -5.90 -12.88 7.81
C HIS A 152 -5.56 -11.57 7.13
N VAL A 153 -5.59 -11.59 5.80
CA VAL A 153 -5.47 -10.42 4.92
C VAL A 153 -6.74 -10.34 4.09
N LEU A 154 -7.36 -9.17 4.04
CA LEU A 154 -8.54 -8.92 3.22
C LEU A 154 -8.16 -7.99 2.07
N ALA A 155 -8.54 -8.35 0.84
CA ALA A 155 -8.40 -7.51 -0.33
C ALA A 155 -9.77 -7.22 -0.95
N VAL A 156 -10.06 -5.96 -1.22
CA VAL A 156 -11.27 -5.53 -1.90
C VAL A 156 -10.95 -5.25 -3.35
N ASP A 157 -11.69 -5.89 -4.24
CA ASP A 157 -11.58 -5.67 -5.67
C ASP A 157 -12.89 -5.07 -6.21
N LEU A 158 -12.80 -3.83 -6.67
CA LEU A 158 -13.93 -3.06 -7.20
C LEU A 158 -14.43 -3.66 -8.52
N GLY A 159 -13.53 -4.18 -9.35
CA GLY A 159 -13.86 -4.69 -10.67
C GLY A 159 -14.67 -5.98 -10.63
N THR A 160 -14.42 -6.82 -9.61
CA THR A 160 -15.05 -8.13 -9.42
C THR A 160 -16.12 -8.15 -8.34
N ASP A 161 -16.47 -6.99 -7.76
CA ASP A 161 -17.43 -6.88 -6.64
C ASP A 161 -17.12 -7.86 -5.50
N THR A 162 -15.84 -8.05 -5.15
CA THR A 162 -15.42 -9.16 -4.29
C THR A 162 -14.51 -8.70 -3.16
N VAL A 163 -14.73 -9.29 -1.98
CA VAL A 163 -13.78 -9.26 -0.87
C VAL A 163 -13.09 -10.62 -0.80
N TYR A 164 -11.80 -10.64 -1.09
CA TYR A 164 -10.94 -11.82 -0.96
C TYR A 164 -10.37 -11.89 0.45
N THR A 165 -10.29 -13.09 1.02
CA THR A 165 -9.65 -13.37 2.29
C THR A 165 -8.48 -14.33 2.06
N TYR A 166 -7.31 -13.93 2.53
CA TYR A 166 -6.07 -14.69 2.43
C TYR A 166 -5.48 -14.99 3.81
N THR A 167 -4.63 -16.00 3.87
CA THR A 167 -3.59 -16.15 4.90
C THR A 167 -2.24 -15.82 4.29
N LEU A 168 -1.35 -15.19 5.06
CA LEU A 168 0.04 -14.96 4.68
C LEU A 168 0.92 -16.06 5.27
N ASP A 169 1.65 -16.79 4.42
CA ASP A 169 2.76 -17.63 4.88
C ASP A 169 3.94 -16.71 5.21
N GLU A 170 4.15 -16.43 6.50
CA GLU A 170 5.22 -15.55 6.96
C GLU A 170 6.64 -16.14 6.81
N SER A 171 6.78 -17.40 6.39
CA SER A 171 8.09 -17.99 6.07
C SER A 171 8.47 -17.80 4.61
N ALA A 172 7.47 -17.83 3.71
CA ALA A 172 7.66 -17.72 2.26
C ALA A 172 7.31 -16.33 1.71
N GLY A 173 6.48 -15.56 2.41
CA GLY A 173 5.96 -14.29 1.93
C GLY A 173 4.88 -14.42 0.86
N THR A 174 4.05 -15.46 0.93
CA THR A 174 3.03 -15.76 -0.09
C THR A 174 1.63 -15.77 0.48
N LEU A 175 0.66 -15.37 -0.34
CA LEU A 175 -0.76 -15.36 0.00
C LEU A 175 -1.41 -16.66 -0.46
N THR A 176 -2.23 -17.24 0.41
CA THR A 176 -3.13 -18.35 0.06
C THR A 176 -4.56 -17.89 0.24
N GLU A 177 -5.36 -17.96 -0.82
CA GLU A 177 -6.79 -17.64 -0.73
C GLU A 177 -7.47 -18.66 0.19
N VAL A 178 -8.17 -18.16 1.20
CA VAL A 178 -8.97 -18.96 2.14
C VAL A 178 -10.43 -18.97 1.71
N ALA A 179 -10.94 -17.79 1.35
CA ALA A 179 -12.32 -17.59 0.98
C ALA A 179 -12.46 -16.30 0.18
N ARG A 180 -13.63 -16.12 -0.45
CA ARG A 180 -14.04 -14.84 -1.00
C ARG A 180 -15.54 -14.65 -0.88
N ALA A 181 -15.96 -13.41 -0.71
CA ALA A 181 -17.36 -13.01 -0.69
C ALA A 181 -17.64 -12.15 -1.92
N ALA A 182 -18.45 -12.67 -2.84
CA ALA A 182 -18.99 -11.89 -3.94
C ALA A 182 -20.17 -11.05 -3.43
N LEU A 183 -20.19 -9.78 -3.80
CA LEU A 183 -21.18 -8.80 -3.43
C LEU A 183 -21.99 -8.38 -4.66
N ALA A 184 -23.13 -7.72 -4.41
CA ALA A 184 -23.84 -7.07 -5.50
C ALA A 184 -23.06 -5.83 -5.97
N PRO A 185 -23.08 -5.52 -7.27
CA PRO A 185 -22.53 -4.25 -7.76
C PRO A 185 -23.15 -3.05 -7.04
N GLY A 186 -22.33 -2.02 -6.83
CA GLY A 186 -22.75 -0.72 -6.28
C GLY A 186 -23.56 0.14 -7.24
#